data_AF-A0A971E3V1-F1
#
_entry.id   AF-A0A971E3V1-F1
#
_cell.length_a   1.000
_cell.length_b   1.000
_cell.length_c   1.000
_cell.angle_alpha   90.00
_cell.angle_beta   90.00
_cell.angle_gamma   90.00
#
_symmetry.space_group_name_H-M   'P 1'
#
loop_
_entity.id
_entity.type
_entity.pdbx_description
1 polymer ?
#
loop_
_entity_poly.entity_id
_entity_poly.type
_entity_poly.pdbx_seq_one_letter_code
_entity_poly.pdbx_strand_id
1 'polypeptide(L)'
;MDDYQYHTFDLAGWVLPVNAYVLPYADVVIDAPSSSELNLTDKSVPFFQMVVHGFIDYAGDPLNFSHDMEYELLKMIETGAYPYFTLMYEDNSVLKNTDFDYLLSTNYKRWLLRISEIYAAVNHALAPVQDQRIVSHEEIVDGVYKTTYENGYSTIVNYREDPVIIGDIVVDRRSFRVITLPMMSPLILTNIVYTIIDSFTANNNQIVRMIRAVRVTGAGYGISAAMSWIYFALIAAVLGIVIGVISKRVFYME
;
A
#
# COMPACT_ATOMS: atom_id res chain seq x y z
N MET A 1 -36.69 -6.50 7.73
CA MET A 1 -35.45 -5.81 8.09
C MET A 1 -34.47 -6.94 8.26
N ASP A 2 -33.72 -7.19 7.20
CA ASP A 2 -33.04 -8.46 6.97
C ASP A 2 -31.91 -8.65 7.98
N ASP A 3 -31.95 -9.80 8.64
CA ASP A 3 -31.04 -10.23 9.69
C ASP A 3 -29.75 -10.72 9.01
N TYR A 4 -28.78 -9.82 8.82
CA TYR A 4 -27.44 -10.18 8.37
C TYR A 4 -26.73 -10.87 9.54
N GLN A 5 -26.82 -12.20 9.57
CA GLN A 5 -26.05 -13.06 10.46
C GLN A 5 -24.58 -13.03 9.99
N TYR A 6 -23.78 -12.10 10.52
CA TYR A 6 -22.32 -12.19 10.38
C TYR A 6 -21.85 -13.43 11.14
N HIS A 7 -21.18 -14.36 10.46
CA HIS A 7 -20.57 -15.51 11.11
C HIS A 7 -19.22 -15.09 11.73
N THR A 8 -19.27 -14.29 12.79
CA THR A 8 -18.09 -13.99 13.62
C THR A 8 -17.78 -15.21 14.48
N PHE A 9 -16.68 -15.92 14.17
CA PHE A 9 -16.17 -16.96 15.05
C PHE A 9 -15.47 -16.31 16.25
N ASP A 10 -16.23 -16.02 17.30
CA ASP A 10 -15.69 -15.63 18.60
C ASP A 10 -15.24 -16.90 19.33
N LEU A 11 -13.98 -17.28 19.14
CA LEU A 11 -13.37 -18.43 19.82
C LEU A 11 -12.78 -17.96 21.13
N ALA A 12 -13.65 -17.78 22.12
CA ALA A 12 -13.31 -17.56 23.51
C ALA A 12 -12.16 -18.50 23.96
N GLY A 13 -10.98 -17.92 24.15
CA GLY A 13 -10.02 -18.33 25.15
C GLY A 13 -8.78 -19.12 24.73
N TRP A 14 -8.77 -19.98 23.70
CA TRP A 14 -7.60 -20.87 23.47
C TRP A 14 -7.40 -21.39 22.03
N VAL A 15 -7.69 -20.59 21.00
CA VAL A 15 -7.37 -20.98 19.61
C VAL A 15 -6.34 -20.00 19.02
N LEU A 16 -5.09 -20.46 19.00
CA LEU A 16 -3.98 -19.96 18.19
C LEU A 16 -4.43 -19.74 16.72
N PRO A 17 -3.81 -18.80 15.98
CA PRO A 17 -4.47 -17.96 14.98
C PRO A 17 -5.15 -18.75 13.86
N VAL A 18 -6.22 -18.16 13.31
CA VAL A 18 -7.10 -18.75 12.29
C VAL A 18 -6.39 -19.69 11.33
N ASN A 19 -6.77 -20.96 11.37
CA ASN A 19 -6.23 -21.95 10.45
C ASN A 19 -6.71 -21.69 9.02
N ALA A 20 -5.80 -21.83 8.04
CA ALA A 20 -6.06 -21.52 6.63
C ALA A 20 -7.29 -22.20 6.02
N TYR A 21 -7.70 -23.38 6.54
CA TYR A 21 -8.87 -24.10 6.06
C TYR A 21 -10.21 -23.42 6.41
N VAL A 22 -10.23 -22.49 7.37
CA VAL A 22 -11.43 -21.72 7.76
C VAL A 22 -11.60 -20.47 6.91
N LEU A 23 -10.51 -19.92 6.36
CA LEU A 23 -10.51 -18.65 5.63
C LEU A 23 -11.55 -18.56 4.49
N PRO A 24 -11.80 -19.61 3.68
CA PRO A 24 -12.82 -19.53 2.62
C PRO A 24 -14.27 -19.38 3.12
N TYR A 25 -14.50 -19.56 4.41
CA TYR A 25 -15.83 -19.52 5.05
C TYR A 25 -15.98 -18.39 6.07
N ALA A 26 -14.94 -17.58 6.27
CA ALA A 26 -14.95 -16.46 7.21
C ALA A 26 -15.12 -15.14 6.45
N ASP A 27 -15.90 -14.22 7.02
CA ASP A 27 -16.04 -12.86 6.49
C ASP A 27 -14.90 -11.95 6.99
N VAL A 28 -14.49 -12.15 8.25
CA VAL A 28 -13.46 -11.37 8.94
C VAL A 28 -12.70 -12.25 9.92
N VAL A 29 -11.41 -11.98 10.09
CA VAL A 29 -10.57 -12.57 11.14
C VAL A 29 -10.36 -11.54 12.25
N ILE A 30 -10.86 -11.83 13.45
CA ILE A 30 -10.55 -11.06 14.65
C ILE A 30 -9.42 -11.74 15.43
N ASP A 31 -8.74 -10.98 16.28
CA ASP A 31 -7.59 -11.43 17.07
C ASP A 31 -6.46 -12.03 16.19
N ALA A 32 -6.26 -11.41 15.02
CA ALA A 32 -5.19 -11.76 14.11
C ALA A 32 -3.82 -11.45 14.74
N PRO A 33 -2.83 -12.35 14.61
CA PRO A 33 -1.53 -12.18 15.24
C PRO A 33 -0.78 -11.01 14.60
N SER A 34 -0.55 -9.93 15.34
CA SER A 34 0.14 -8.73 14.84
C SER A 34 1.67 -8.87 14.82
N SER A 35 2.21 -9.87 15.53
CA SER A 35 3.63 -10.18 15.61
C SER A 35 3.89 -11.66 15.88
N SER A 36 5.15 -12.06 15.82
CA SER A 36 5.57 -13.43 16.16
C SER A 36 5.48 -13.75 17.67
N GLU A 37 5.28 -12.76 18.54
CA GLU A 37 5.19 -12.89 20.03
C GLU A 37 6.35 -13.62 20.74
N LEU A 38 7.46 -13.89 20.03
CA LEU A 38 8.60 -14.60 20.57
C LEU A 38 9.66 -13.62 21.09
N ASN A 39 9.92 -13.67 22.39
CA ASN A 39 10.92 -12.82 23.06
C ASN A 39 12.38 -13.06 22.64
N LEU A 40 12.64 -14.10 21.83
CA LEU A 40 13.98 -14.51 21.37
C LEU A 40 14.20 -14.25 19.88
N THR A 41 13.28 -13.57 19.20
CA THR A 41 13.43 -13.19 17.80
C THR A 41 13.94 -11.76 17.68
N ASP A 42 14.85 -11.53 16.74
CA ASP A 42 15.38 -10.18 16.51
C ASP A 42 14.31 -9.22 15.99
N LYS A 43 13.48 -9.67 15.05
CA LYS A 43 12.46 -8.86 14.37
C LYS A 43 11.21 -9.68 14.06
N SER A 44 10.06 -9.02 14.07
CA SER A 44 8.78 -9.60 13.66
C SER A 44 8.44 -9.18 12.23
N VAL A 45 8.17 -10.17 11.37
CA VAL A 45 7.65 -9.96 10.02
C VAL A 45 6.14 -10.22 10.05
N PRO A 46 5.28 -9.37 9.47
CA PRO A 46 3.83 -9.57 9.46
C PRO A 46 3.41 -10.64 8.44
N PHE A 47 3.95 -11.86 8.58
CA PHE A 47 3.80 -12.93 7.61
C PHE A 47 2.34 -13.33 7.40
N PHE A 48 1.56 -13.42 8.48
CA PHE A 48 0.14 -13.72 8.38
C PHE A 48 -0.57 -12.71 7.48
N GLN A 49 -0.36 -11.41 7.74
CA GLN A 49 -0.94 -10.31 6.97
C GLN A 49 -0.47 -10.32 5.51
N MET A 50 0.81 -10.58 5.26
CA MET A 50 1.32 -10.71 3.89
C MET A 50 0.63 -11.82 3.08
N VAL A 51 0.12 -12.85 3.76
CA VAL A 51 -0.60 -13.95 3.11
C VAL A 51 -2.09 -13.63 2.92
N VAL A 52 -2.74 -12.99 3.90
CA VAL A 52 -4.21 -12.83 3.91
C VAL A 52 -4.71 -11.49 3.41
N HIS A 53 -3.88 -10.44 3.44
CA HIS A 53 -4.29 -9.09 3.05
C HIS A 53 -4.68 -9.02 1.57
N GLY A 54 -5.80 -8.35 1.30
CA GLY A 54 -6.45 -8.32 -0.01
C GLY A 54 -7.39 -9.51 -0.29
N PHE A 55 -7.48 -10.51 0.60
CA PHE A 55 -8.40 -11.64 0.44
C PHE A 55 -9.52 -11.67 1.49
N ILE A 56 -9.21 -11.31 2.73
CA ILE A 56 -10.15 -11.32 3.86
C ILE A 56 -9.81 -10.15 4.78
N ASP A 57 -10.84 -9.52 5.34
CA ASP A 57 -10.65 -8.47 6.34
C ASP A 57 -10.14 -9.08 7.64
N TYR A 58 -9.24 -8.37 8.33
CA TYR A 58 -8.74 -8.82 9.62
C TYR A 58 -8.46 -7.66 10.56
N ALA A 59 -8.57 -7.93 11.86
CA ALA A 59 -8.23 -7.04 12.94
C ALA A 59 -7.41 -7.80 14.00
N GLY A 60 -6.53 -7.08 14.70
CA GLY A 60 -5.85 -7.60 15.88
C GLY A 60 -6.72 -7.47 17.12
N ASP A 61 -6.08 -7.23 18.27
CA ASP A 61 -6.76 -7.08 19.56
C ASP A 61 -7.62 -5.79 19.64
N PRO A 62 -8.63 -5.74 20.53
CA PRO A 62 -9.39 -4.53 20.79
C PRO A 62 -8.51 -3.35 21.25
N LEU A 63 -8.55 -2.25 20.51
CA LEU A 63 -7.70 -1.07 20.78
C LEU A 63 -7.98 -0.40 22.13
N ASN A 64 -9.20 -0.53 22.66
CA ASN A 64 -9.54 0.01 23.98
C ASN A 64 -8.96 -0.79 25.15
N PHE A 65 -8.34 -1.94 24.89
CA PHE A 65 -7.55 -2.70 25.86
C PHE A 65 -6.03 -2.55 25.66
N SER A 66 -5.60 -1.86 24.61
CA SER A 66 -4.17 -1.66 24.34
C SER A 66 -3.48 -0.81 25.41
N HIS A 67 -2.24 -1.18 25.75
CA HIS A 67 -1.39 -0.38 26.64
C HIS A 67 -0.83 0.86 25.95
N ASP A 68 -0.42 0.73 24.68
CA ASP A 68 0.04 1.82 23.82
C ASP A 68 -0.77 1.84 22.52
N MET A 69 -1.86 2.61 22.54
CA MET A 69 -2.76 2.75 21.40
C MET A 69 -2.11 3.45 20.20
N GLU A 70 -1.10 4.29 20.43
CA GLU A 70 -0.38 4.94 19.34
C GLU A 70 0.47 3.92 18.59
N TYR A 71 1.16 3.05 19.34
CA TYR A 71 1.86 1.91 18.77
C TYR A 71 0.91 0.99 17.98
N GLU A 72 -0.23 0.60 18.56
CA GLU A 72 -1.19 -0.27 17.87
C GLU A 72 -1.78 0.39 16.61
N LEU A 73 -2.07 1.70 16.63
CA LEU A 73 -2.49 2.44 15.44
C LEU A 73 -1.46 2.34 14.32
N LEU A 74 -0.19 2.59 14.66
CA LEU A 74 0.91 2.48 13.70
C LEU A 74 1.08 1.04 13.21
N LYS A 75 0.89 0.06 14.09
CA LYS A 75 0.97 -1.37 13.74
C LYS A 75 -0.14 -1.80 12.80
N MET A 76 -1.36 -1.31 12.99
CA MET A 76 -2.45 -1.53 12.04
C MET A 76 -2.10 -0.98 10.65
N ILE A 77 -1.52 0.23 10.59
CA ILE A 77 -1.14 0.87 9.31
C ILE A 77 0.04 0.16 8.63
N GLU A 78 1.00 -0.31 9.41
CA GLU A 78 2.12 -1.12 8.91
C GLU A 78 1.60 -2.44 8.32
N THR A 79 0.65 -3.07 9.00
CA THR A 79 0.24 -4.44 8.69
C THR A 79 -1.05 -4.54 7.87
N GLY A 80 -1.73 -3.44 7.55
CA GLY A 80 -2.98 -3.45 6.78
C GLY A 80 -4.24 -3.83 7.58
N ALA A 81 -4.16 -3.88 8.91
CA ALA A 81 -5.27 -4.35 9.76
C ALA A 81 -6.38 -3.29 9.97
N TYR A 82 -7.59 -3.77 10.20
CA TYR A 82 -8.75 -2.95 10.55
C TYR A 82 -8.79 -2.60 12.05
N PRO A 83 -9.32 -1.43 12.42
CA PRO A 83 -9.51 -1.06 13.82
C PRO A 83 -10.67 -1.85 14.44
N TYR A 84 -10.42 -2.41 15.62
CA TYR A 84 -11.40 -3.18 16.39
C TYR A 84 -11.53 -2.63 17.82
N PHE A 85 -12.77 -2.57 18.32
CA PHE A 85 -13.11 -2.07 19.65
C PHE A 85 -14.21 -2.91 20.28
N THR A 86 -14.11 -3.16 21.58
CA THR A 86 -15.18 -3.77 22.37
C THR A 86 -15.93 -2.69 23.14
N LEU A 87 -17.22 -2.50 22.87
CA LEU A 87 -18.02 -1.43 23.46
C LEU A 87 -19.24 -1.97 24.20
N MET A 88 -19.67 -1.22 25.21
CA MET A 88 -20.94 -1.47 25.89
C MET A 88 -21.73 -0.19 26.13
N TYR A 89 -23.04 -0.34 26.29
CA TYR A 89 -23.97 0.77 26.54
C TYR A 89 -23.94 1.24 27.99
N GLU A 90 -23.98 0.29 28.93
CA GLU A 90 -24.07 0.54 30.37
C GLU A 90 -22.78 1.12 30.96
N ASP A 91 -22.86 1.61 32.20
CA ASP A 91 -21.68 2.07 32.93
C ASP A 91 -20.83 0.90 33.42
N ASN A 92 -19.50 1.06 33.42
CA ASN A 92 -18.56 0.02 33.87
C ASN A 92 -18.83 -0.46 35.31
N SER A 93 -19.46 0.39 36.15
CA SER A 93 -19.86 0.02 37.51
C SER A 93 -20.79 -1.20 37.57
N VAL A 94 -21.54 -1.50 36.50
CA VAL A 94 -22.44 -2.66 36.43
C VAL A 94 -21.66 -3.98 36.40
N LEU A 95 -20.42 -3.97 35.89
CA LEU A 95 -19.58 -5.16 35.77
C LEU A 95 -18.74 -5.44 37.02
N LYS A 96 -18.75 -4.52 38.00
CA LYS A 96 -17.96 -4.64 39.21
C LYS A 96 -18.42 -5.84 40.05
N ASN A 97 -17.48 -6.69 40.44
CA ASN A 97 -17.75 -7.98 41.13
C ASN A 97 -18.53 -9.00 40.28
N THR A 98 -18.41 -8.92 38.95
CA THR A 98 -18.90 -9.96 38.04
C THR A 98 -17.72 -10.60 37.31
N ASP A 99 -17.95 -11.73 36.63
CA ASP A 99 -16.92 -12.37 35.79
C ASP A 99 -16.46 -11.47 34.62
N PHE A 100 -17.18 -10.37 34.36
CA PHE A 100 -16.88 -9.39 33.31
C PHE A 100 -16.16 -8.14 33.81
N ASP A 101 -15.67 -8.12 35.06
CA ASP A 101 -14.95 -6.97 35.63
C ASP A 101 -13.62 -6.65 34.91
N TYR A 102 -13.20 -7.47 33.93
CA TYR A 102 -12.07 -7.18 33.03
C TYR A 102 -12.44 -6.22 31.89
N LEU A 103 -13.72 -6.07 31.55
CA LEU A 103 -14.23 -5.14 30.51
C LEU A 103 -14.27 -3.69 31.02
N LEU A 104 -13.22 -3.28 31.73
CA LEU A 104 -13.01 -1.92 32.20
C LEU A 104 -12.77 -1.02 30.98
N SER A 105 -13.42 0.15 30.96
CA SER A 105 -13.30 1.13 29.87
C SER A 105 -13.94 0.72 28.53
N THR A 106 -15.10 0.07 28.56
CA THR A 106 -15.87 -0.28 27.35
C THR A 106 -17.05 0.64 27.09
N ASN A 107 -17.39 1.58 27.99
CA ASN A 107 -18.53 2.48 27.78
C ASN A 107 -18.40 3.31 26.48
N TYR A 108 -19.35 3.14 25.56
CA TYR A 108 -19.30 3.69 24.20
C TYR A 108 -19.19 5.21 24.15
N LYS A 109 -19.79 5.94 25.11
CA LYS A 109 -19.80 7.41 25.10
C LYS A 109 -18.40 8.00 25.21
N ARG A 110 -17.48 7.28 25.88
CA ARG A 110 -16.09 7.71 26.04
C ARG A 110 -15.27 7.48 24.77
N TRP A 111 -15.64 6.49 23.97
CA TRP A 111 -14.86 6.04 22.82
C TRP A 111 -15.34 6.59 21.48
N LEU A 112 -16.60 6.98 21.36
CA LEU A 112 -17.19 7.36 20.07
C LEU A 112 -16.36 8.36 19.26
N LEU A 113 -15.91 9.45 19.90
CA LEU A 113 -15.06 10.45 19.24
C LEU A 113 -13.71 9.86 18.85
N ARG A 114 -13.06 9.14 19.77
CA ARG A 114 -11.73 8.56 19.53
C ARG A 114 -11.75 7.49 18.43
N ILE A 115 -12.80 6.67 18.37
CA ILE A 115 -13.01 5.68 17.31
C ILE A 115 -13.11 6.38 15.96
N SER A 116 -13.85 7.48 15.87
CA SER A 116 -13.99 8.23 14.62
C SER A 116 -12.66 8.80 14.12
N GLU A 117 -11.82 9.31 15.03
CA GLU A 117 -10.47 9.79 14.71
C GLU A 117 -9.56 8.67 14.20
N ILE A 118 -9.56 7.53 14.89
CA ILE A 118 -8.76 6.36 14.55
C ILE A 118 -9.19 5.81 13.19
N TYR A 119 -10.49 5.64 12.98
CA TYR A 119 -11.02 5.17 11.70
C TYR A 119 -10.63 6.12 10.57
N ALA A 120 -10.74 7.44 10.76
CA ALA A 120 -10.34 8.41 9.75
C ALA A 120 -8.83 8.32 9.41
N ALA A 121 -7.97 8.15 10.42
CA ALA A 121 -6.53 7.99 10.23
C ALA A 121 -6.17 6.71 9.48
N VAL A 122 -6.74 5.57 9.89
CA VAL A 122 -6.53 4.28 9.24
C VAL A 122 -7.07 4.30 7.82
N ASN A 123 -8.27 4.85 7.61
CA ASN A 123 -8.87 4.96 6.28
C ASN A 123 -8.05 5.88 5.35
N HIS A 124 -7.50 6.99 5.86
CA HIS A 124 -6.59 7.82 5.08
C HIS A 124 -5.33 7.05 4.64
N ALA A 125 -4.84 6.14 5.48
CA ALA A 125 -3.65 5.34 5.17
C ALA A 125 -3.94 4.15 4.23
N LEU A 126 -5.07 3.47 4.42
CA LEU A 126 -5.30 2.12 3.87
C LEU A 126 -6.46 2.02 2.87
N ALA A 127 -7.31 3.04 2.72
CA ALA A 127 -8.44 2.99 1.77
C ALA A 127 -8.05 2.53 0.34
N PRO A 128 -6.90 2.94 -0.23
CA PRO A 128 -6.51 2.52 -1.59
C PRO A 128 -6.00 1.08 -1.71
N VAL A 129 -5.87 0.36 -0.59
CA VAL A 129 -5.16 -0.93 -0.53
C VAL A 129 -5.90 -2.04 0.20
N GLN A 130 -7.19 -1.86 0.53
CA GLN A 130 -7.95 -2.88 1.28
C GLN A 130 -8.07 -4.21 0.52
N ASP A 131 -8.20 -4.14 -0.81
CA ASP A 131 -8.32 -5.29 -1.71
C ASP A 131 -7.00 -5.62 -2.43
N GLN A 132 -5.88 -5.06 -1.97
CA GLN A 132 -4.59 -5.16 -2.63
C GLN A 132 -3.64 -6.01 -1.79
N ARG A 133 -2.99 -7.00 -2.38
CA ARG A 133 -2.05 -7.85 -1.64
C ARG A 133 -0.81 -7.07 -1.17
N ILE A 134 -0.31 -7.38 0.01
CA ILE A 134 1.03 -6.95 0.44
C ILE A 134 2.07 -7.78 -0.32
N VAL A 135 2.95 -7.11 -1.06
CA VAL A 135 3.99 -7.75 -1.88
C VAL A 135 5.40 -7.58 -1.31
N SER A 136 5.62 -6.59 -0.44
CA SER A 136 6.90 -6.37 0.26
C SER A 136 6.67 -5.77 1.63
N HIS A 137 7.51 -6.16 2.60
CA HIS A 137 7.64 -5.54 3.92
C HIS A 137 9.13 -5.46 4.25
N GLU A 138 9.60 -4.26 4.55
CA GLU A 138 11.02 -3.94 4.71
C GLU A 138 11.24 -3.02 5.91
N GLU A 139 12.28 -3.28 6.70
CA GLU A 139 12.78 -2.30 7.67
C GLU A 139 13.81 -1.41 6.97
N ILE A 140 13.45 -0.15 6.70
CA ILE A 140 14.32 0.80 5.96
C ILE A 140 15.43 1.31 6.88
N VAL A 141 15.07 1.59 8.12
CA VAL A 141 15.94 2.04 9.22
C VAL A 141 15.41 1.36 10.47
N ASP A 142 16.27 1.09 11.46
CA ASP A 142 15.83 0.51 12.73
C ASP A 142 14.61 1.27 13.31
N GLY A 143 13.49 0.55 13.48
CA GLY A 143 12.22 1.11 13.96
C GLY A 143 11.38 1.83 12.90
N VAL A 144 11.74 1.75 11.61
CA VAL A 144 11.01 2.35 10.49
C VAL A 144 10.74 1.30 9.41
N TYR A 145 9.47 1.00 9.20
CA TYR A 145 9.03 -0.07 8.32
C TYR A 145 8.28 0.48 7.12
N LYS A 146 8.46 -0.18 5.98
CA LYS A 146 7.73 0.09 4.74
C LYS A 146 7.00 -1.15 4.28
N THR A 147 5.72 -0.99 4.01
CA THR A 147 4.86 -2.03 3.46
C THR A 147 4.44 -1.60 2.06
N THR A 148 4.66 -2.45 1.06
CA THR A 148 4.30 -2.20 -0.33
C THR A 148 3.20 -3.16 -0.77
N TYR A 149 2.18 -2.60 -1.41
CA TYR A 149 1.02 -3.30 -1.93
C TYR A 149 1.14 -3.49 -3.45
N GLU A 150 0.40 -4.44 -4.02
CA GLU A 150 0.54 -4.85 -5.43
C GLU A 150 0.24 -3.74 -6.45
N ASN A 151 -0.58 -2.76 -6.09
CA ASN A 151 -0.84 -1.57 -6.91
C ASN A 151 0.28 -0.52 -6.85
N GLY A 152 1.37 -0.79 -6.13
CA GLY A 152 2.50 0.12 -5.94
C GLY A 152 2.30 1.17 -4.85
N TYR A 153 1.16 1.18 -4.17
CA TYR A 153 0.97 1.97 -2.95
C TYR A 153 1.89 1.44 -1.86
N SER A 154 2.41 2.31 -1.01
CA SER A 154 3.23 1.92 0.13
C SER A 154 2.93 2.79 1.34
N THR A 155 2.95 2.18 2.52
CA THR A 155 2.95 2.89 3.80
C THR A 155 4.37 2.85 4.37
N ILE A 156 4.82 3.95 4.96
CA ILE A 156 6.01 4.02 5.81
C ILE A 156 5.56 4.38 7.21
N VAL A 157 5.97 3.59 8.19
CA VAL A 157 5.62 3.74 9.60
C VAL A 157 6.89 3.93 10.42
N ASN A 158 6.95 5.01 11.20
CA ASN A 158 8.06 5.34 12.09
C ASN A 158 7.64 5.16 13.55
N TYR A 159 8.19 4.15 14.21
CA TYR A 159 7.95 3.87 15.64
C TYR A 159 8.88 4.65 16.57
N ARG A 160 9.88 5.36 16.02
CA ARG A 160 10.87 6.06 16.82
C ARG A 160 10.29 7.33 17.43
N GLU A 161 10.97 7.82 18.47
CA GLU A 161 10.69 9.10 19.12
C GLU A 161 11.28 10.30 18.38
N ASP A 162 12.02 10.07 17.29
CA ASP A 162 12.62 11.09 16.45
C ASP A 162 12.16 11.00 14.98
N PRO A 163 12.09 12.14 14.27
CA PRO A 163 11.73 12.14 12.85
C PRO A 163 12.84 11.50 12.00
N VAL A 164 12.45 10.81 10.93
CA VAL A 164 13.37 10.16 9.99
C VAL A 164 13.17 10.73 8.58
N ILE A 165 14.29 10.92 7.88
CA ILE A 165 14.33 11.40 6.50
C ILE A 165 14.78 10.27 5.58
N ILE A 166 13.94 9.89 4.62
CA ILE A 166 14.18 8.83 3.64
C ILE A 166 14.13 9.46 2.25
N GLY A 167 15.29 9.77 1.68
CA GLY A 167 15.38 10.57 0.45
C GLY A 167 14.78 11.96 0.67
N ASP A 168 13.70 12.28 -0.05
CA ASP A 168 12.95 13.55 0.08
C ASP A 168 11.74 13.46 1.02
N ILE A 169 11.52 12.30 1.66
CA ILE A 169 10.34 12.02 2.47
C ILE A 169 10.67 12.18 3.95
N VAL A 170 9.94 13.06 4.63
CA VAL A 170 10.04 13.23 6.09
C VAL A 170 8.88 12.51 6.76
N VAL A 171 9.21 11.57 7.64
CA VAL A 171 8.28 10.87 8.51
C VAL A 171 8.52 11.33 9.94
N ASP A 172 7.55 12.03 10.53
CA ASP A 172 7.66 12.53 11.90
C ASP A 172 7.76 11.38 12.90
N ARG A 173 8.16 11.67 14.14
CA ARG A 173 8.17 10.67 15.23
C ARG A 173 6.79 10.06 15.41
N ARG A 174 6.72 8.77 15.76
CA ARG A 174 5.46 8.03 16.00
C ARG A 174 4.38 8.33 14.96
N SER A 175 4.75 8.35 13.69
CA SER A 175 3.83 8.74 12.61
C SER A 175 4.01 7.87 11.38
N PHE A 176 3.15 8.09 10.40
CA PHE A 176 3.22 7.39 9.12
C PHE A 176 3.14 8.36 7.94
N ARG A 177 3.62 7.88 6.79
CA ARG A 177 3.48 8.53 5.49
C ARG A 177 3.08 7.49 4.45
N VAL A 178 2.29 7.91 3.48
CA VAL A 178 1.88 7.08 2.36
C VAL A 178 2.57 7.54 1.08
N ILE A 179 2.92 6.59 0.22
CA ILE A 179 3.69 6.83 -1.01
C ILE A 179 3.06 6.02 -2.13
N THR A 180 2.75 6.68 -3.24
CA THR A 180 2.06 6.08 -4.40
C THR A 180 2.96 5.88 -5.62
N LEU A 181 4.19 6.40 -5.61
CA LEU A 181 4.99 6.59 -6.82
C LEU A 181 6.17 5.64 -7.13
N PRO A 182 6.43 4.48 -6.47
CA PRO A 182 7.64 3.74 -6.83
C PRO A 182 7.46 2.79 -8.04
N MET A 183 6.37 2.01 -8.11
CA MET A 183 6.26 0.94 -9.13
C MET A 183 5.90 1.44 -10.54
N MET A 184 5.33 2.65 -10.66
CA MET A 184 5.01 3.23 -11.97
C MET A 184 6.23 3.84 -12.66
N SER A 185 7.30 4.18 -11.93
CA SER A 185 8.44 4.91 -12.47
C SER A 185 9.10 4.21 -13.69
N PRO A 186 9.34 2.88 -13.66
CA PRO A 186 9.92 2.16 -14.81
C PRO A 186 8.92 2.00 -15.97
N LEU A 187 7.64 1.81 -15.66
CA LEU A 187 6.56 1.72 -16.65
C LEU A 187 6.34 3.06 -17.36
N ILE A 188 6.54 4.18 -16.68
CA ILE A 188 6.43 5.52 -17.26
C ILE A 188 7.52 5.73 -18.30
N LEU A 189 8.77 5.38 -18.00
CA LEU A 189 9.88 5.55 -18.96
C LEU A 189 9.64 4.71 -20.22
N THR A 190 9.29 3.43 -20.06
CA THR A 190 9.03 2.51 -21.18
C THR A 190 7.83 2.95 -22.01
N ASN A 191 6.71 3.34 -21.37
CA ASN A 191 5.53 3.86 -22.07
C ASN A 191 5.81 5.17 -22.82
N ILE A 192 6.60 6.08 -22.25
CA ILE A 192 6.98 7.33 -22.94
C ILE A 192 7.85 7.04 -24.15
N VAL A 193 8.86 6.18 -24.02
CA VAL A 193 9.72 5.77 -25.15
C VAL A 193 8.87 5.15 -26.26
N TYR A 194 7.98 4.22 -25.91
CA TYR A 194 7.10 3.58 -26.89
C TYR A 194 6.16 4.58 -27.57
N THR A 195 5.54 5.48 -26.80
CA THR A 195 4.64 6.51 -27.32
C THR A 195 5.35 7.48 -28.27
N ILE A 196 6.61 7.85 -27.98
CA ILE A 196 7.43 8.66 -28.88
C ILE A 196 7.71 7.88 -30.16
N ILE A 197 8.19 6.64 -30.07
CA ILE A 197 8.47 5.83 -31.26
C ILE A 197 7.21 5.71 -32.12
N ASP A 198 6.06 5.39 -31.52
CA ASP A 198 4.79 5.25 -32.23
C ASP A 198 4.37 6.57 -32.91
N SER A 199 4.37 7.69 -32.18
CA SER A 199 4.02 9.01 -32.73
C SER A 199 4.92 9.45 -33.91
N PHE A 200 6.23 9.17 -33.84
CA PHE A 200 7.17 9.49 -34.91
C PHE A 200 7.14 8.48 -36.07
N THR A 201 6.75 7.23 -35.84
CA THR A 201 6.66 6.19 -36.91
C THR A 201 5.25 6.02 -37.47
N ALA A 202 4.26 6.71 -36.89
CA ALA A 202 2.87 6.64 -37.31
C ALA A 202 2.70 7.03 -38.78
N ASN A 203 1.86 6.26 -39.49
CA ASN A 203 1.60 6.49 -40.91
C ASN A 203 0.87 7.82 -41.21
N ASN A 204 0.29 8.46 -40.20
CA ASN A 204 -0.33 9.78 -40.29
C ASN A 204 0.69 10.93 -40.12
N ASN A 205 1.93 10.64 -39.72
CA ASN A 205 2.97 11.64 -39.54
C ASN A 205 3.31 12.28 -40.90
N GLN A 206 3.24 13.61 -40.97
CA GLN A 206 3.45 14.36 -42.21
C GLN A 206 4.84 14.10 -42.81
N ILE A 207 5.87 13.91 -41.99
CA ILE A 207 7.24 13.65 -42.46
C ILE A 207 7.34 12.25 -43.06
N VAL A 208 6.77 11.24 -42.41
CA VAL A 208 6.74 9.85 -42.93
C VAL A 208 5.97 9.79 -44.25
N ARG A 209 4.85 10.51 -44.36
CA ARG A 209 4.10 10.65 -45.61
C ARG A 209 4.91 11.34 -46.70
N MET A 210 5.64 12.40 -46.38
CA MET A 210 6.50 13.10 -47.32
C MET A 210 7.61 12.20 -47.87
N ILE A 211 8.29 11.44 -47.00
CA ILE A 211 9.34 10.48 -47.40
C ILE A 211 8.77 9.42 -48.36
N ARG A 212 7.57 8.91 -48.09
CA ARG A 212 6.89 7.95 -48.98
C ARG A 212 6.43 8.58 -50.30
N ALA A 213 6.00 9.83 -50.28
CA ALA A 213 5.58 10.54 -51.49
C ALA A 213 6.77 10.78 -52.44
N VAL A 214 7.91 11.24 -51.92
CA VAL A 214 9.13 11.49 -52.72
C VAL A 214 9.65 10.22 -53.41
N ARG A 215 9.43 9.05 -52.82
CA ARG A 215 9.75 7.75 -53.44
C ARG A 215 8.99 7.52 -54.74
N VAL A 216 7.70 7.90 -54.77
CA VAL A 216 6.77 7.59 -55.86
C VAL A 216 6.72 8.71 -56.91
N THR A 217 6.69 9.97 -56.47
CA THR A 217 6.48 11.13 -57.34
C THR A 217 7.72 12.01 -57.51
N GLY A 218 8.79 11.75 -56.74
CA GLY A 218 10.00 12.57 -56.70
C GLY A 218 11.23 11.87 -57.29
N ALA A 219 12.40 12.25 -56.78
CA ALA A 219 13.72 11.82 -57.24
C ALA A 219 14.09 10.34 -56.94
N GLY A 220 13.10 9.49 -56.66
CA GLY A 220 13.27 8.04 -56.48
C GLY A 220 13.77 7.59 -55.11
N TYR A 221 14.20 6.32 -55.05
CA TYR A 221 14.55 5.63 -53.81
C TYR A 221 15.77 6.23 -53.08
N GLY A 222 16.73 6.81 -53.81
CA GLY A 222 17.97 7.37 -53.23
C GLY A 222 17.72 8.54 -52.29
N ILE A 223 16.92 9.53 -52.71
CA ILE A 223 16.58 10.68 -51.87
C ILE A 223 15.70 10.26 -50.67
N SER A 224 14.79 9.33 -50.90
CA SER A 224 13.92 8.80 -49.84
C SER A 224 14.73 8.08 -48.74
N ALA A 225 15.79 7.36 -49.12
CA ALA A 225 16.69 6.70 -48.18
C ALA A 225 17.50 7.73 -47.37
N ALA A 226 18.04 8.76 -48.01
CA ALA A 226 18.75 9.84 -47.31
C ALA A 226 17.85 10.57 -46.30
N MET A 227 16.61 10.89 -46.68
CA MET A 227 15.64 11.50 -45.77
C MET A 227 15.28 10.58 -44.59
N SER A 228 15.21 9.26 -44.81
CA SER A 228 14.94 8.29 -43.75
C SER A 228 16.06 8.24 -42.71
N TRP A 229 17.32 8.31 -43.14
CA TRP A 229 18.48 8.38 -42.24
C TRP A 229 18.52 9.67 -41.42
N ILE A 230 18.20 10.82 -42.02
CA ILE A 230 18.11 12.09 -41.31
C ILE A 230 16.99 12.02 -40.25
N TYR A 231 15.83 11.48 -40.63
CA TYR A 231 14.71 11.32 -39.72
C TYR A 231 15.01 10.36 -38.57
N PHE A 232 15.68 9.24 -38.85
CA PHE A 232 16.16 8.31 -37.84
C PHE A 232 17.11 8.97 -36.84
N ALA A 233 18.09 9.73 -37.32
CA ALA A 233 19.03 10.46 -36.46
C ALA A 233 18.31 11.49 -35.56
N LEU A 234 17.28 12.16 -36.09
CA LEU A 234 16.45 13.09 -35.31
C LEU A 234 15.67 12.38 -34.21
N ILE A 235 15.02 11.25 -34.51
CA ILE A 235 14.30 10.44 -33.50
C ILE A 235 15.27 9.98 -32.41
N ALA A 236 16.45 9.49 -32.79
CA ALA A 236 17.47 9.05 -31.84
C ALA A 236 17.93 10.19 -30.92
N ALA A 237 18.09 11.41 -31.46
CA ALA A 237 18.44 12.58 -30.66
C ALA A 237 17.32 12.96 -29.67
N VAL A 238 16.07 12.98 -30.12
CA VAL A 238 14.90 13.27 -29.25
C VAL A 238 14.79 12.22 -28.14
N LEU A 239 14.88 10.93 -28.48
CA LEU A 239 14.86 9.84 -27.49
C LEU A 239 16.01 9.97 -26.49
N GLY A 240 17.23 10.26 -26.95
CA GLY A 240 18.38 10.46 -26.07
C GLY A 240 18.18 11.58 -25.06
N ILE A 241 17.59 12.71 -25.48
CA ILE A 241 17.27 13.84 -24.59
C ILE A 241 16.20 13.43 -23.57
N VAL A 242 15.11 12.81 -24.03
CA VAL A 242 13.98 12.42 -23.16
C VAL A 242 14.43 11.38 -22.13
N ILE A 243 15.14 10.34 -22.56
CA ILE A 243 15.68 9.32 -21.67
C ILE A 243 16.65 9.95 -20.67
N GLY A 244 17.54 10.86 -21.11
CA GLY A 244 18.51 11.52 -20.22
C GLY A 244 17.87 12.45 -19.17
N VAL A 245 16.72 13.05 -19.46
CA VAL A 245 15.98 13.89 -18.51
C VAL A 245 15.14 13.03 -17.56
N ILE A 246 14.45 12.02 -18.09
CA ILE A 246 13.52 11.20 -17.32
C ILE A 246 14.26 10.16 -16.46
N SER A 247 15.39 9.61 -16.92
CA SER A 247 16.18 8.65 -16.14
C SER A 247 16.64 9.20 -14.79
N LYS A 248 16.83 10.53 -14.69
CA LYS A 248 17.17 11.21 -13.43
C LYS A 248 16.00 11.31 -12.44
N ARG A 249 14.77 11.03 -12.89
CA ARG A 249 13.52 11.09 -12.11
C ARG A 249 12.90 9.71 -11.87
N VAL A 250 13.45 8.67 -12.50
CA VAL A 250 12.97 7.29 -12.40
C VAL A 250 13.75 6.60 -11.29
N PHE A 251 13.06 6.30 -10.20
CA PHE A 251 13.59 5.48 -9.11
C PHE A 251 13.38 4.01 -9.45
N TYR A 252 14.47 3.31 -9.76
CA TYR A 252 14.47 1.86 -9.82
C TYR A 252 14.59 1.35 -8.39
N MET A 253 13.60 0.55 -7.96
CA MET A 253 13.75 -0.27 -6.77
C MET A 253 14.53 -1.51 -7.19
N GLU A 254 15.74 -1.68 -6.65
CA GLU A 254 16.46 -2.98 -6.69
C GLU A 254 15.80 -3.97 -5.74
#